data_AF-A0AAJ1X6H6-F1
#
_entry.id   AF-A0AAJ1X6H6-F1
#
_cell.length_a   1.000
_cell.length_b   1.000
_cell.length_c   1.000
_cell.angle_alpha   90.00
_cell.angle_beta   90.00
_cell.angle_gamma   90.00
#
_symmetry.space_group_name_H-M   'P 1'
#
loop_
_entity.id
_entity.type
_entity.pdbx_description
1 polymer ?
#
loop_
_entity_poly.entity_id
_entity_poly.type
_entity_poly.pdbx_seq_one_letter_code
_entity_poly.pdbx_strand_id
1 'polypeptide(L)'
;MSQVEELERRITAALDRIGRGLDTLGPVSEENDAEAAAPDNTEIDALKQALEDEKLVSAQLEERIRALHQKNDSKLEELARKGAEQAETMARLDGELQRLRAANEQLRTSNAALREANEKGVGEPHLINKAMLAELEGLRAARAADRAETDAILGALAPLLQEESA
;
A
#
# COMPACT_ATOMS: atom_id res chain seq x y z
N MET A 1 66.36 -38.92 -27.39
CA MET A 1 66.81 -39.84 -26.33
C MET A 1 66.64 -39.23 -24.93
N SER A 2 67.18 -38.04 -24.64
CA SER A 2 67.05 -37.40 -23.30
C SER A 2 65.60 -37.09 -22.84
N GLN A 3 64.69 -36.77 -23.77
CA GLN A 3 63.29 -36.47 -23.40
C GLN A 3 62.50 -37.70 -22.93
N VAL A 4 62.88 -38.90 -23.38
CA VAL A 4 62.21 -40.15 -22.98
C VAL A 4 62.62 -40.52 -21.55
N GLU A 5 63.90 -40.40 -21.23
CA GLU A 5 64.42 -40.63 -19.87
C GLU A 5 63.84 -39.64 -18.84
N GLU A 6 63.60 -38.40 -19.25
CA GLU A 6 62.96 -37.39 -18.37
C GLU A 6 61.47 -37.69 -18.12
N LEU A 7 60.76 -38.18 -19.14
CA LEU A 7 59.39 -38.64 -19.01
C LEU A 7 59.29 -39.89 -18.13
N GLU A 8 60.20 -40.85 -18.29
CA GLU A 8 60.27 -42.05 -17.45
C GLU A 8 60.50 -41.69 -15.98
N ARG A 9 61.48 -40.81 -15.68
CA ARG A 9 61.72 -40.33 -14.30
C ARG A 9 60.50 -39.63 -13.70
N ARG A 10 59.77 -38.84 -14.49
CA ARG A 10 58.54 -38.17 -14.04
C ARG A 10 57.41 -39.17 -13.77
N ILE A 11 57.27 -40.20 -14.59
CA ILE A 11 56.24 -41.24 -14.41
C ILE A 11 56.54 -42.04 -13.15
N THR A 12 57.79 -42.47 -12.92
CA THR A 12 58.16 -43.20 -11.70
C THR A 12 57.92 -42.37 -10.45
N ALA A 13 58.28 -41.07 -10.47
CA ALA A 13 58.02 -40.17 -9.36
C ALA A 13 56.51 -39.93 -9.10
N ALA A 14 55.69 -39.92 -10.16
CA ALA A 14 54.24 -39.81 -10.03
C ALA A 14 53.62 -41.09 -9.44
N LEU A 15 54.08 -42.26 -9.89
CA LEU A 15 53.63 -43.55 -9.38
C LEU A 15 54.01 -43.75 -7.91
N ASP A 16 55.22 -43.36 -7.50
CA ASP A 16 55.63 -43.39 -6.10
C ASP A 16 54.80 -42.43 -5.22
N ARG A 17 54.39 -41.28 -5.76
CA ARG A 17 53.53 -40.34 -5.04
C ARG A 17 52.11 -40.89 -4.89
N ILE A 18 51.59 -41.57 -5.91
CA ILE A 18 50.28 -42.23 -5.86
C ILE A 18 50.33 -43.41 -4.89
N GLY A 19 51.40 -44.22 -4.91
CA GLY A 19 51.61 -45.32 -3.96
C GLY A 19 51.61 -44.83 -2.51
N ARG A 20 52.39 -43.78 -2.21
CA ARG A 20 52.36 -43.13 -0.89
C ARG A 20 51.00 -42.52 -0.56
N GLY A 21 50.31 -41.95 -1.54
CA GLY A 21 48.96 -41.41 -1.39
C GLY A 21 47.92 -42.47 -1.04
N LEU A 22 48.05 -43.67 -1.62
CA LEU A 22 47.24 -44.84 -1.30
C LEU A 22 47.59 -45.41 0.07
N ASP A 23 48.87 -45.47 0.44
CA ASP A 23 49.29 -45.86 1.78
C ASP A 23 48.79 -44.90 2.86
N THR A 24 48.73 -43.59 2.57
CA THR A 24 48.12 -42.58 3.48
C THR A 24 46.60 -42.66 3.55
N LEU A 25 45.94 -43.16 2.50
CA LEU A 25 44.51 -43.47 2.56
C LEU A 25 44.25 -44.75 3.37
N GLY A 26 45.31 -45.50 3.72
CA GLY A 26 45.22 -46.80 4.36
C GLY A 26 44.51 -47.82 3.47
N PRO A 27 44.51 -49.12 3.83
CA PRO A 27 43.37 -49.94 3.44
C PRO A 27 42.13 -49.16 3.86
N VAL A 28 41.13 -49.05 2.97
CA VAL A 28 39.77 -48.75 3.41
C VAL A 28 39.41 -49.95 4.26
N SER A 29 39.80 -49.91 5.53
CA SER A 29 39.45 -50.93 6.48
C SER A 29 37.93 -50.94 6.47
N GLU A 30 37.38 -52.09 6.10
CA GLU A 30 36.01 -52.52 6.39
C GLU A 30 35.75 -52.59 7.92
N GLU A 31 36.46 -51.77 8.70
CA GLU A 31 36.36 -51.56 10.14
C GLU A 31 35.74 -50.19 10.47
N ASN A 32 35.40 -49.37 9.46
CA ASN A 32 34.46 -48.24 9.64
C ASN A 32 32.99 -48.67 9.52
N ASP A 33 32.70 -49.96 9.26
CA ASP A 33 31.35 -50.52 9.22
C ASP A 33 30.84 -51.00 10.59
N ALA A 34 31.52 -50.64 11.68
CA ALA A 34 31.11 -50.96 13.06
C ALA A 34 30.80 -49.73 13.93
N GLU A 35 30.67 -48.55 13.34
CA GLU A 35 30.19 -47.36 14.06
C GLU A 35 29.36 -46.41 13.18
N ALA A 36 28.68 -46.96 12.17
CA ALA A 36 27.34 -46.48 11.87
C ALA A 36 26.45 -46.97 13.02
N ALA A 37 26.58 -46.33 14.19
CA ALA A 37 25.57 -46.41 15.23
C ALA A 37 24.24 -46.18 14.51
N ALA A 38 23.41 -47.24 14.45
CA ALA A 38 22.05 -47.09 13.98
C ALA A 38 21.52 -45.85 14.69
N PRO A 39 21.10 -44.80 13.97
CA PRO A 39 20.71 -43.54 14.59
C PRO A 39 19.78 -43.91 15.75
N ASP A 40 20.15 -43.50 16.96
CA ASP A 40 19.49 -43.96 18.17
C ASP A 40 17.99 -43.74 17.94
N ASN A 41 17.18 -44.81 17.89
CA ASN A 41 15.79 -44.70 17.41
C ASN A 41 15.01 -43.64 18.22
N THR A 42 15.44 -43.40 19.45
CA THR A 42 15.03 -42.32 20.36
C THR A 42 15.32 -40.91 19.83
N GLU A 43 16.50 -40.66 19.26
CA GLU A 43 16.87 -39.38 18.65
C GLU A 43 16.07 -39.13 17.36
N ILE A 44 15.84 -40.17 16.56
CA ILE A 44 15.00 -40.07 15.35
C ILE A 44 13.56 -39.70 15.73
N ASP A 45 13.01 -40.35 16.76
CA ASP A 45 11.64 -40.10 17.18
C ASP A 45 11.49 -38.71 17.83
N ALA A 46 12.50 -38.25 18.58
CA ALA A 46 12.56 -36.88 19.10
C ALA A 46 12.63 -35.83 17.97
N LEU A 47 13.43 -36.07 16.91
CA LEU A 47 13.52 -35.19 15.74
C LEU A 47 12.23 -35.17 14.93
N LYS A 48 11.54 -36.31 14.79
CA LYS A 48 10.22 -36.37 14.15
C LYS A 48 9.19 -35.57 14.93
N GLN A 49 9.18 -35.68 16.26
CA GLN A 49 8.27 -34.94 17.12
C GLN A 49 8.52 -33.43 17.02
N ALA A 50 9.79 -32.99 17.06
CA ALA A 50 10.16 -31.59 16.85
C ALA A 50 9.74 -31.07 15.46
N LEU A 51 9.88 -31.89 14.42
CA LEU A 51 9.46 -31.53 13.05
C LEU A 51 7.92 -31.42 12.95
N GLU A 52 7.18 -32.28 13.63
CA GLU A 52 5.71 -32.20 13.70
C GLU A 52 5.27 -30.94 14.45
N ASP A 53 5.90 -30.62 15.58
CA ASP A 53 5.65 -29.40 16.34
C ASP A 53 5.95 -28.14 15.50
N GLU A 54 7.08 -28.11 14.78
CA GLU A 54 7.46 -26.98 13.93
C GLU A 54 6.52 -26.81 12.72
N LYS A 55 6.03 -27.92 12.14
CA LYS A 55 4.99 -27.89 11.09
C LYS A 55 3.67 -27.36 11.61
N LEU A 56 3.26 -27.72 12.83
CA LEU A 56 2.05 -27.20 13.47
C LEU A 56 2.17 -25.69 13.70
N VAL A 57 3.30 -25.22 14.23
CA VAL A 57 3.58 -23.80 14.41
C VAL A 57 3.57 -23.06 13.07
N SER A 58 4.19 -23.64 12.04
CA SER A 58 4.20 -23.07 10.69
C SER A 58 2.79 -22.93 10.11
N ALA A 59 1.95 -23.96 10.26
CA ALA A 59 0.56 -23.92 9.81
C ALA A 59 -0.26 -22.83 10.55
N GLN A 60 -0.07 -22.68 11.86
CA GLN A 60 -0.71 -21.61 12.65
C GLN A 60 -0.25 -20.21 12.23
N LEU A 61 1.05 -20.04 11.94
CA LEU A 61 1.59 -18.78 11.46
C LEU A 61 1.07 -18.44 10.07
N GLU A 62 0.97 -19.40 9.16
CA GLU A 62 0.38 -19.20 7.83
C GLU A 62 -1.09 -18.79 7.92
N GLU A 63 -1.88 -19.45 8.78
CA GLU A 63 -3.28 -19.08 9.00
C GLU A 63 -3.40 -17.66 9.57
N ARG A 64 -2.53 -17.32 10.54
CA ARG A 64 -2.48 -15.96 11.11
C ARG A 64 -2.07 -14.92 10.08
N ILE A 65 -1.11 -15.23 9.20
CA ILE A 65 -0.70 -14.36 8.09
C ILE A 65 -1.86 -14.16 7.13
N ARG A 66 -2.56 -15.23 6.72
CA ARG A 66 -3.75 -15.12 5.85
C ARG A 66 -4.83 -14.26 6.48
N ALA A 67 -5.14 -14.47 7.76
CA ALA A 67 -6.12 -13.68 8.49
C ALA A 67 -5.70 -12.20 8.62
N LEU A 68 -4.41 -11.93 8.80
CA LEU A 68 -3.89 -10.56 8.83
C LEU A 68 -3.95 -9.89 7.46
N HIS A 69 -3.61 -10.61 6.39
CA HIS A 69 -3.75 -10.11 5.02
C HIS A 69 -5.19 -9.76 4.71
N GLN A 70 -6.13 -10.67 4.98
CA GLN A 70 -7.55 -10.42 4.74
C GLN A 70 -8.07 -9.17 5.50
N LYS A 71 -7.63 -8.98 6.75
CA LYS A 71 -7.97 -7.78 7.55
C LYS A 71 -7.32 -6.51 7.02
N ASN A 72 -6.09 -6.60 6.50
CA ASN A 72 -5.42 -5.46 5.92
C ASN A 72 -6.05 -5.07 4.58
N ASP A 73 -6.37 -6.05 3.73
CA ASP A 73 -7.03 -5.83 2.44
C ASP A 73 -8.40 -5.18 2.66
N SER A 74 -9.21 -5.69 3.60
CA SER A 74 -10.51 -5.08 3.92
C SER A 74 -10.38 -3.65 4.44
N LYS A 75 -9.36 -3.36 5.27
CA LYS A 75 -9.09 -1.99 5.75
C LYS A 75 -8.60 -1.07 4.64
N LEU A 76 -7.77 -1.58 3.73
CA LEU A 76 -7.29 -0.81 2.58
C LEU A 76 -8.44 -0.46 1.65
N GLU A 77 -9.35 -1.39 1.39
CA GLU A 77 -10.57 -1.14 0.61
C GLU A 77 -11.46 -0.08 1.29
N GLU A 78 -11.66 -0.17 2.60
CA GLU A 78 -12.45 0.80 3.35
C GLU A 78 -11.82 2.20 3.32
N LEU A 79 -10.51 2.30 3.53
CA LEU A 79 -9.78 3.56 3.46
C LEU A 79 -9.76 4.14 2.05
N ALA A 80 -9.61 3.30 1.02
CA ALA A 80 -9.68 3.73 -0.36
C ALA A 80 -11.06 4.30 -0.71
N ARG A 81 -12.13 3.65 -0.24
CA ARG A 81 -13.51 4.13 -0.41
C ARG A 81 -13.72 5.47 0.30
N LYS A 82 -13.33 5.57 1.58
CA LYS A 82 -13.41 6.83 2.34
C LYS A 82 -12.61 7.96 1.68
N GLY A 83 -11.42 7.65 1.15
CA GLY A 83 -10.59 8.60 0.42
C GLY A 83 -11.25 9.09 -0.88
N ALA A 84 -11.90 8.19 -1.63
CA ALA A 84 -12.65 8.57 -2.82
C ALA A 84 -13.85 9.47 -2.50
N GLU A 85 -14.63 9.13 -1.46
CA GLU A 85 -15.77 9.94 -1.00
C GLU A 85 -15.31 11.34 -0.50
N GLN A 86 -14.18 11.41 0.21
CA GLN A 86 -13.59 12.68 0.63
C GLN A 86 -13.08 13.53 -0.56
N ALA A 87 -12.46 12.90 -1.56
CA ALA A 87 -12.00 13.60 -2.76
C ALA A 87 -13.18 14.18 -3.56
N GLU A 88 -14.29 13.45 -3.66
CA GLU A 88 -15.51 13.92 -4.33
C GLU A 88 -16.15 15.10 -3.58
N THR A 89 -16.25 15.02 -2.25
CA THR A 89 -16.80 16.13 -1.45
C THR A 89 -15.92 17.37 -1.54
N MET A 90 -14.59 17.23 -1.50
CA MET A 90 -13.66 18.34 -1.70
C MET A 90 -13.83 18.98 -3.08
N ALA A 91 -13.89 18.18 -4.15
CA ALA A 91 -14.08 18.69 -5.51
C ALA A 91 -15.41 19.45 -5.67
N ARG A 92 -16.48 18.98 -5.00
CA ARG A 92 -17.78 19.67 -4.96
C ARG A 92 -17.67 21.04 -4.27
N LEU A 93 -17.04 21.08 -3.09
CA LEU A 93 -16.84 22.32 -2.32
C LEU A 93 -15.98 23.33 -3.09
N ASP A 94 -14.91 22.88 -3.75
CA ASP A 94 -14.07 23.74 -4.60
C ASP A 94 -14.88 24.36 -5.75
N GLY A 95 -15.73 23.56 -6.41
CA GLY A 95 -16.62 24.05 -7.45
C GLY A 95 -17.61 25.10 -6.94
N GLU A 96 -18.15 24.93 -5.74
CA GLU A 96 -19.06 25.89 -5.12
C GLU A 96 -18.35 27.17 -4.67
N LEU A 97 -17.15 27.08 -4.11
CA LEU A 97 -16.33 28.25 -3.79
C LEU A 97 -15.99 29.07 -5.04
N GLN A 98 -15.68 28.41 -6.15
CA GLN A 98 -15.46 29.09 -7.43
C GLN A 98 -16.71 29.82 -7.93
N ARG A 99 -17.88 29.17 -7.86
CA ARG A 99 -19.18 29.82 -8.21
C ARG A 99 -19.48 31.01 -7.30
N LEU A 100 -19.25 30.88 -6.00
CA LEU A 100 -19.46 31.95 -5.03
C LEU A 100 -18.54 33.15 -5.33
N ARG A 101 -17.27 32.91 -5.66
CA ARG A 101 -16.32 33.96 -6.07
C ARG A 101 -16.78 34.66 -7.35
N ALA A 102 -17.21 33.90 -8.36
CA ALA A 102 -17.73 34.46 -9.61
C ALA A 102 -18.98 35.32 -9.38
N ALA A 103 -19.94 34.82 -8.59
CA ALA A 103 -21.14 35.57 -8.25
C ALA A 103 -20.82 36.87 -7.48
N ASN A 104 -19.86 36.84 -6.54
CA ASN A 104 -19.40 38.03 -5.83
C ASN A 104 -18.77 39.06 -6.77
N GLU A 105 -17.95 38.62 -7.74
CA GLU A 105 -17.35 39.53 -8.72
C GLU A 105 -18.42 40.15 -9.64
N GLN A 106 -19.41 39.35 -10.05
CA GLN A 106 -20.55 39.84 -10.82
C GLN A 106 -21.40 40.85 -10.02
N LEU A 107 -21.59 40.63 -8.73
CA LEU A 107 -22.27 41.59 -7.84
C LEU A 107 -21.49 42.88 -7.68
N ARG A 108 -20.16 42.81 -7.52
CA ARG A 108 -19.29 43.99 -7.43
C ARG A 108 -19.32 44.82 -8.70
N THR A 109 -19.17 44.19 -9.85
CA THR A 109 -19.25 44.87 -11.15
C THR A 109 -20.62 45.47 -11.39
N SER A 110 -21.70 44.76 -11.03
CA SER A 110 -23.06 45.30 -11.14
C SER A 110 -23.31 46.48 -10.19
N ASN A 111 -22.78 46.44 -8.96
CA ASN A 111 -22.86 47.57 -8.03
C ASN A 111 -22.09 48.79 -8.56
N ALA A 112 -20.91 48.59 -9.14
CA ALA A 112 -20.14 49.67 -9.75
C ALA A 112 -20.90 50.32 -10.91
N ALA A 113 -21.49 49.52 -11.80
CA ALA A 113 -22.29 50.02 -12.91
C ALA A 113 -23.56 50.77 -12.43
N LEU A 114 -24.25 50.26 -11.40
CA LEU A 114 -25.39 50.95 -10.81
C LEU A 114 -25.01 52.28 -10.16
N ARG A 115 -23.85 52.37 -9.50
CA ARG A 115 -23.33 53.63 -8.95
C ARG A 115 -23.03 54.64 -10.05
N GLU A 116 -22.34 54.20 -11.11
CA GLU A 116 -22.03 55.06 -12.26
C GLU A 116 -23.30 55.57 -12.96
N ALA A 117 -24.32 54.71 -13.12
CA ALA A 117 -25.60 55.08 -13.70
C ALA A 117 -26.39 56.06 -12.81
N ASN A 118 -26.38 55.85 -11.49
CA ASN A 118 -26.98 56.77 -10.52
C ASN A 118 -26.24 58.13 -10.49
N GLU A 119 -24.90 58.14 -10.55
CA GLU A 119 -24.10 59.38 -10.62
C GLU A 119 -24.40 60.17 -11.89
N LYS A 120 -24.66 59.48 -13.02
CA LYS A 120 -25.09 60.10 -14.28
C LYS A 120 -26.57 60.50 -14.28
N GLY A 121 -27.33 60.14 -13.23
CA GLY A 121 -28.78 60.37 -13.15
C GLY A 121 -29.60 59.57 -14.16
N VAL A 122 -29.01 58.57 -14.80
CA VAL A 122 -29.68 57.73 -15.80
C VAL A 122 -29.98 56.38 -15.15
N GLY A 123 -31.23 56.19 -14.70
CA GLY A 123 -31.68 54.87 -14.26
C GLY A 123 -31.82 53.93 -15.46
N GLU A 124 -30.78 53.15 -15.78
CA GLU A 124 -30.82 52.18 -16.89
C GLU A 124 -31.50 50.86 -16.46
N PRO A 125 -32.65 50.48 -17.04
CA PRO A 125 -33.37 49.25 -16.66
C PRO A 125 -32.55 47.96 -16.86
N HIS A 126 -31.62 47.95 -17.81
CA HIS A 126 -30.75 46.79 -18.06
C HIS A 126 -29.75 46.54 -16.93
N LEU A 127 -29.29 47.56 -16.22
CA LEU A 127 -28.38 47.41 -15.08
C LEU A 127 -29.10 46.86 -13.86
N ILE A 128 -30.36 47.25 -13.65
CA ILE A 128 -31.22 46.69 -12.59
C ILE A 128 -31.45 45.20 -12.85
N ASN A 129 -31.80 44.83 -14.08
CA ASN A 129 -31.98 43.42 -14.45
C ASN A 129 -30.68 42.61 -14.29
N LYS A 130 -29.53 43.18 -14.65
CA LYS A 130 -28.22 42.54 -14.46
C LYS A 130 -27.87 42.35 -12.98
N ALA A 131 -28.17 43.34 -12.14
CA ALA A 131 -27.98 43.25 -10.69
C ALA A 131 -28.89 42.19 -10.06
N MET A 132 -30.16 42.18 -10.44
CA MET A 132 -31.13 41.19 -9.97
C MET A 132 -30.75 39.76 -10.40
N LEU A 133 -30.22 39.57 -11.61
CA LEU A 133 -29.69 38.27 -12.05
C LEU A 133 -28.46 37.85 -11.25
N ALA A 134 -27.53 38.77 -11.00
CA ALA A 134 -26.35 38.51 -10.17
C ALA A 134 -26.72 38.15 -8.72
N GLU A 135 -27.75 38.79 -8.17
CA GLU A 135 -28.29 38.50 -6.84
C GLU A 135 -28.96 37.12 -6.79
N LEU A 136 -29.75 36.78 -7.80
CA LEU A 136 -30.33 35.44 -7.95
C LEU A 136 -29.25 34.35 -8.05
N GLU A 137 -28.19 34.61 -8.79
CA GLU A 137 -27.06 33.69 -8.92
C GLU A 137 -26.25 33.57 -7.62
N GLY A 138 -26.06 34.68 -6.90
CA GLY A 138 -25.48 34.69 -5.55
C GLY A 138 -26.32 33.90 -4.54
N LEU A 139 -27.64 34.09 -4.53
CA LEU A 139 -28.57 33.36 -3.65
C LEU A 139 -28.58 31.85 -3.96
N ARG A 140 -28.49 31.48 -5.25
CA ARG A 140 -28.38 30.07 -5.67
C ARG A 140 -27.05 29.46 -5.24
N ALA A 141 -25.95 30.19 -5.40
CA ALA A 141 -24.63 29.75 -4.97
C ALA A 141 -24.56 29.58 -3.44
N ALA A 142 -25.10 30.53 -2.67
CA ALA A 142 -25.19 30.45 -1.22
C ALA A 142 -26.00 29.22 -0.77
N ARG A 143 -27.20 29.01 -1.33
CA ARG A 143 -28.01 27.82 -1.02
C ARG A 143 -27.35 26.51 -1.42
N ALA A 144 -26.52 26.50 -2.47
CA ALA A 144 -25.77 25.30 -2.86
C ALA A 144 -24.67 25.01 -1.83
N ALA A 145 -23.89 26.03 -1.45
CA ALA A 145 -22.88 25.93 -0.41
C ALA A 145 -23.46 25.47 0.92
N ASP A 146 -24.58 26.07 1.37
CA ASP A 146 -25.28 25.68 2.59
C ASP A 146 -25.68 24.20 2.53
N ARG A 147 -26.19 23.71 1.39
CA ARG A 147 -26.54 22.29 1.22
C ARG A 147 -25.32 21.39 1.27
N ALA A 148 -24.25 21.72 0.55
CA ALA A 148 -23.05 20.90 0.54
C ALA A 148 -22.40 20.83 1.93
N GLU A 149 -22.43 21.93 2.69
CA GLU A 149 -22.01 21.96 4.08
C GLU A 149 -22.89 21.05 4.95
N THR A 150 -24.23 21.16 4.83
CA THR A 150 -25.14 20.27 5.58
C THR A 150 -24.95 18.79 5.23
N ASP A 151 -24.73 18.45 3.96
CA ASP A 151 -24.44 17.09 3.53
C ASP A 151 -23.12 16.58 4.11
N ALA A 152 -22.08 17.43 4.15
CA ALA A 152 -20.80 17.08 4.74
C ALA A 152 -20.91 16.86 6.25
N ILE A 153 -21.66 17.71 6.95
CA ILE A 153 -21.95 17.55 8.38
C ILE A 153 -22.72 16.26 8.63
N LEU A 154 -23.77 15.98 7.84
CA LEU A 154 -24.56 14.75 7.96
C LEU A 154 -23.70 13.50 7.67
N GLY A 155 -22.83 13.56 6.66
CA GLY A 155 -21.89 12.48 6.37
C GLY A 155 -20.89 12.23 7.50
N ALA A 156 -20.47 13.28 8.22
CA ALA A 156 -19.60 13.16 9.38
C ALA A 156 -20.33 12.67 10.65
N LEU A 157 -21.59 13.06 10.85
CA LEU A 157 -22.40 12.68 12.02
C LEU A 157 -23.02 11.28 11.90
N ALA A 158 -23.39 10.84 10.69
CA ALA A 158 -24.00 9.53 10.45
C ALA A 158 -23.21 8.34 11.03
N PRO A 159 -21.88 8.22 10.85
CA PRO A 159 -21.13 7.12 11.45
C PRO A 159 -21.06 7.21 12.98
N LEU A 160 -20.96 8.40 13.56
CA LEU A 160 -20.90 8.60 15.02
C LEU A 160 -22.21 8.20 15.72
N LEU A 161 -23.36 8.48 15.09
CA LEU A 161 -24.66 8.06 15.59
C LEU A 161 -24.88 6.54 15.49
N GLN A 162 -24.24 5.87 14.52
CA GLN A 162 -24.33 4.41 14.38
C GLN A 162 -23.49 3.69 15.44
N GLU A 163 -22.31 4.22 15.77
CA GLU A 163 -21.42 3.69 16.82
C GLU A 163 -22.03 3.77 18.24
N GLU A 164 -22.88 4.76 18.53
CA GLU A 164 -23.54 4.92 19.83
C GLU A 164 -24.78 4.00 20.00
N SER A 165 -25.26 3.42 18.90
CA SER A 165 -26.45 2.55 18.85
C SER A 165 -26.16 1.05 18.78
N ALA A 166 -24.88 0.66 18.72
CA ALA A 166 -24.39 -0.72 18.66
C ALA A 166 -23.66 -1.12 19.96
#